data_AF-A0A9X5HD43-F1
#
_entry.id   AF-A0A9X5HD43-F1
#
_cell.length_a   1.000
_cell.length_b   1.000
_cell.length_c   1.000
_cell.angle_alpha   90.00
_cell.angle_beta   90.00
_cell.angle_gamma   90.00
#
_symmetry.space_group_name_H-M   'P 1'
#
loop_
_entity.id
_entity.type
_entity.pdbx_description
1 polymer ?
#
loop_
_entity_poly.entity_id
_entity_poly.type
_entity_poly.pdbx_seq_one_letter_code
_entity_poly.pdbx_strand_id
1 'polypeptide(L)'
;MTASRTLTARSAWHAVPRHQVRRFAEIALAEAPALAVEIMGEIRREYPHLPVVLDDSGEPMALIGIRRAIEAFVRHLAQGDRTVGRPTAPPDVFQDFGRGEGLNGRSLDALQATYRMGVRMAWRRFAEIGQRLDIPPPAMYELVDAGYEYLDGLVDQSVRGYAEAAARQAGERLRLQRRLMDLMLAEHHRGDPSDALDERAARIGWPVPERVAAGVLVRPAREAVAPAVGQGVLLDMEHERPRMV
;
A
#
# COMPACT_ATOMS: atom_id res chain seq x y z
N MET A 1 42.75 9.20 30.93
CA MET A 1 41.69 9.99 30.26
C MET A 1 41.42 9.31 28.93
N THR A 2 40.26 8.79 28.57
CA THR A 2 38.89 8.91 29.10
C THR A 2 38.16 7.69 28.54
N ALA A 3 37.63 6.82 29.41
CA ALA A 3 36.82 5.69 28.98
C ALA A 3 35.43 6.20 28.54
N SER A 4 35.11 6.05 27.26
CA SER A 4 33.75 6.27 26.75
C SER A 4 32.83 5.18 27.31
N ARG A 5 32.16 5.49 28.43
CA ARG A 5 31.00 4.71 28.90
C ARG A 5 29.85 4.97 27.95
N THR A 6 29.67 4.09 26.96
CA THR A 6 28.37 3.91 26.31
C THR A 6 27.45 3.27 27.36
N LEU A 7 26.85 4.10 28.21
CA LEU A 7 25.72 3.68 29.02
C LEU A 7 24.59 3.39 28.03
N THR A 8 24.39 2.12 27.69
CA THR A 8 23.15 1.65 27.08
C THR A 8 22.02 2.11 27.98
N ALA A 9 21.32 3.16 27.57
CA ALA A 9 20.18 3.67 28.31
C ALA A 9 19.21 2.51 28.49
N ARG A 10 18.98 2.13 29.74
CA ARG A 10 18.05 1.06 30.10
C ARG A 10 16.67 1.52 29.66
N SER A 11 16.06 0.82 28.69
CA SER A 11 14.76 1.20 28.14
C SER A 11 13.75 1.46 29.26
N ALA A 12 13.11 2.63 29.20
CA ALA A 12 12.09 3.07 30.12
C ALA A 12 10.87 2.14 30.08
N TRP A 13 10.49 1.64 28.90
CA TRP A 13 9.44 0.63 28.77
C TRP A 13 9.78 -0.66 29.52
N HIS A 14 11.03 -1.11 29.44
CA HIS A 14 11.49 -2.29 30.18
C HIS A 14 11.63 -2.06 31.70
N ALA A 15 11.62 -0.80 32.15
CA ALA A 15 11.59 -0.46 33.56
C ALA A 15 10.17 -0.45 34.15
N VAL A 16 9.12 -0.47 33.31
CA VAL A 16 7.72 -0.55 33.74
C VAL A 16 7.47 -1.91 34.40
N PRO A 17 6.81 -1.96 35.57
CA PRO A 17 6.43 -3.22 36.21
C PRO A 17 5.65 -4.13 35.25
N ARG A 18 6.03 -5.41 35.17
CA ARG A 18 5.42 -6.39 34.24
C ARG A 18 3.89 -6.50 34.37
N HIS A 19 3.35 -6.33 35.57
CA HIS A 19 1.91 -6.36 35.80
C HIS A 19 1.20 -5.15 35.16
N GLN A 20 1.84 -3.98 35.11
CA GLN A 20 1.31 -2.80 34.41
C GLN A 20 1.37 -2.99 32.90
N VAL A 21 2.47 -3.51 32.35
CA VAL A 21 2.60 -3.83 30.92
C VAL A 21 1.54 -4.84 30.49
N ARG A 22 1.34 -5.90 31.29
CA ARG A 22 0.30 -6.90 31.03
C ARG A 22 -1.09 -6.29 31.06
N ARG A 23 -1.39 -5.46 32.07
CA ARG A 23 -2.69 -4.78 32.18
C ARG A 23 -2.94 -3.79 31.03
N PHE A 24 -1.89 -3.08 30.59
CA PHE A 24 -1.94 -2.23 29.40
C PHE A 24 -2.31 -3.05 28.16
N ALA A 25 -1.62 -4.17 27.94
CA ALA A 25 -1.87 -5.04 26.79
C ALA A 25 -3.27 -5.67 26.83
N GLU A 26 -3.72 -6.14 27.99
CA GLU A 26 -5.07 -6.70 28.16
C GLU A 26 -6.16 -5.69 27.79
N ILE A 27 -6.04 -4.45 28.28
CA ILE A 27 -6.97 -3.37 27.95
C ILE A 27 -6.90 -3.02 26.46
N ALA A 28 -5.69 -2.80 25.93
CA ALA A 28 -5.51 -2.41 24.54
C ALA A 28 -6.02 -3.49 23.56
N LEU A 29 -5.83 -4.77 23.87
CA LEU A 29 -6.38 -5.87 23.08
C LEU A 29 -7.91 -5.94 23.17
N ALA A 30 -8.50 -5.69 24.34
CA ALA A 30 -9.94 -5.66 24.51
C ALA A 30 -10.59 -4.48 23.75
N GLU A 31 -9.91 -3.34 23.70
CA GLU A 31 -10.38 -2.13 23.00
C GLU A 31 -10.07 -2.14 21.48
N ALA A 32 -9.17 -3.01 21.00
CA ALA A 32 -8.72 -3.04 19.61
C ALA A 32 -9.84 -3.20 18.57
N PRO A 33 -10.86 -4.07 18.75
CA PRO A 33 -11.96 -4.18 17.79
C PRO A 33 -12.77 -2.88 17.68
N ALA A 34 -13.11 -2.24 18.80
CA ALA A 34 -13.87 -0.99 18.82
C ALA A 34 -13.06 0.15 18.19
N LEU A 35 -11.77 0.23 18.51
CA LEU A 35 -10.85 1.21 17.94
C LEU A 35 -10.71 1.05 16.42
N ALA A 36 -10.67 -0.18 15.92
CA ALA A 36 -10.62 -0.44 14.48
C ALA A 36 -11.87 0.06 13.76
N VAL A 37 -13.06 -0.12 14.37
CA VAL A 37 -14.32 0.40 13.86
C VAL A 37 -14.33 1.93 13.88
N GLU A 38 -13.87 2.57 14.95
CA GLU A 38 -13.74 4.02 15.05
C GLU A 38 -12.84 4.58 13.94
N ILE A 39 -11.65 3.98 13.75
CA ILE A 39 -10.71 4.38 12.71
C ILE A 39 -11.33 4.23 11.32
N MET A 40 -11.97 3.09 11.04
CA MET A 40 -12.66 2.86 9.77
C MET A 40 -13.77 3.89 9.52
N GLY A 41 -14.54 4.22 10.55
CA GLY A 41 -15.59 5.24 10.50
C GLY A 41 -15.04 6.62 10.12
N GLU A 42 -13.94 7.04 10.75
CA GLU A 42 -13.28 8.31 10.43
C GLU A 42 -12.69 8.33 9.02
N ILE A 43 -12.07 7.23 8.57
CA ILE A 43 -11.57 7.10 7.19
C ILE A 43 -12.72 7.27 6.19
N ARG A 44 -13.86 6.63 6.42
CA ARG A 44 -15.03 6.74 5.54
C ARG A 44 -15.65 8.14 5.56
N ARG A 45 -15.59 8.84 6.69
CA ARG A 45 -16.07 10.23 6.80
C ARG A 45 -15.19 11.19 6.00
N GLU A 46 -13.87 11.00 6.06
CA GLU A 46 -12.89 11.82 5.32
C GLU A 46 -12.89 11.47 3.82
N TYR A 47 -13.10 10.19 3.49
CA TYR A 47 -13.09 9.66 2.13
C TYR A 47 -14.40 8.92 1.81
N PRO A 48 -15.51 9.63 1.54
CA PRO A 48 -16.82 9.01 1.35
C PRO A 48 -16.94 8.20 0.04
N HIS A 49 -16.13 8.50 -0.96
CA HIS A 49 -16.12 7.79 -2.25
C HIS A 49 -15.16 6.60 -2.28
N LEU A 50 -14.59 6.24 -1.13
CA LEU A 50 -13.61 5.19 -1.02
C LEU A 50 -14.26 3.82 -1.31
N PRO A 51 -13.76 3.05 -2.30
CA PRO A 51 -14.25 1.71 -2.55
C PRO A 51 -14.04 0.82 -1.33
N VAL A 52 -15.08 0.11 -0.91
CA VAL A 52 -15.03 -0.85 0.19
C VAL A 52 -14.91 -2.25 -0.39
N VAL A 53 -13.76 -2.88 -0.12
CA VAL A 53 -13.51 -4.28 -0.47
C VAL A 53 -13.88 -5.15 0.72
N LEU A 54 -14.74 -6.15 0.49
CA LEU A 54 -15.18 -7.10 1.51
C LEU A 54 -14.41 -8.40 1.39
N ASP A 55 -14.25 -9.10 2.51
CA ASP A 55 -13.80 -10.49 2.53
C ASP A 55 -14.96 -11.46 2.24
N ASP A 56 -14.68 -12.76 2.26
CA ASP A 56 -15.67 -13.81 2.02
C ASP A 56 -16.82 -13.81 3.05
N SER A 57 -16.60 -13.22 4.23
CA SER A 57 -17.61 -13.08 5.29
C SER A 57 -18.44 -11.80 5.18
N GLY A 58 -18.09 -10.90 4.26
CA GLY A 58 -18.73 -9.60 4.08
C GLY A 58 -18.17 -8.49 4.98
N GLU A 59 -17.05 -8.72 5.67
CA GLU A 59 -16.38 -7.71 6.49
C GLU A 59 -15.41 -6.87 5.64
N PRO A 60 -15.33 -5.54 5.83
CA PRO A 60 -14.36 -4.72 5.12
C PRO A 60 -12.92 -5.19 5.40
N MET A 61 -12.18 -5.56 4.36
CA MET A 61 -10.79 -6.02 4.46
C MET A 61 -9.89 -5.03 5.22
N ALA A 62 -10.12 -3.72 5.02
CA ALA A 62 -9.36 -2.69 5.71
C ALA A 62 -9.68 -2.65 7.23
N LEU A 63 -10.90 -3.00 7.65
CA LEU A 63 -11.25 -3.10 9.08
C LEU A 63 -10.48 -4.24 9.75
N ILE A 64 -10.45 -5.40 9.08
CA ILE A 64 -9.66 -6.57 9.50
C ILE A 64 -8.18 -6.20 9.61
N GLY A 65 -7.65 -5.50 8.60
CA GLY A 65 -6.26 -5.05 8.56
C GLY A 65 -5.90 -4.13 9.73
N ILE A 66 -6.71 -3.10 9.99
CA ILE A 66 -6.50 -2.16 11.11
C ILE A 66 -6.50 -2.91 12.44
N ARG A 67 -7.50 -3.76 12.68
CA ARG A 67 -7.61 -4.56 13.90
C ARG A 67 -6.38 -5.45 14.10
N ARG A 68 -6.00 -6.22 13.08
CA ARG A 68 -4.83 -7.13 13.14
C ARG A 68 -3.54 -6.35 13.39
N ALA A 69 -3.36 -5.17 12.78
CA ALA A 69 -2.19 -4.33 12.99
C ALA A 69 -2.05 -3.90 14.45
N ILE A 70 -3.14 -3.41 15.06
CA ILE A 70 -3.20 -2.99 16.47
C ILE A 70 -2.90 -4.18 17.39
N GLU A 71 -3.59 -5.30 17.19
CA GLU A 71 -3.43 -6.48 18.03
C GLU A 71 -2.00 -7.05 17.95
N ALA A 72 -1.41 -7.09 16.75
CA ALA A 72 -0.03 -7.57 16.55
C ALA A 72 0.98 -6.69 17.29
N PHE A 73 0.84 -5.37 17.19
CA PHE A 73 1.68 -4.42 17.92
C PHE A 73 1.57 -4.63 19.44
N VAL A 74 0.36 -4.70 19.97
CA VAL A 74 0.13 -4.86 21.41
C VAL A 74 0.64 -6.22 21.93
N ARG A 75 0.43 -7.30 21.18
CA ARG A 75 0.99 -8.62 21.55
C ARG A 75 2.51 -8.61 21.57
N HIS A 76 3.15 -7.91 20.63
CA HIS A 76 4.60 -7.76 20.61
C HIS A 76 5.09 -7.01 21.87
N LEU A 77 4.44 -5.92 22.26
CA LEU A 77 4.78 -5.19 23.50
C LEU A 77 4.66 -6.06 24.76
N ALA A 78 3.64 -6.92 24.81
CA ALA A 78 3.39 -7.80 25.96
C ALA A 78 4.45 -8.90 26.11
N GLN A 79 5.10 -9.30 25.02
CA GLN A 79 6.14 -10.34 25.02
C GLN A 79 7.46 -9.83 25.60
N GLY A 80 7.72 -8.53 25.55
CA GLY A 80 8.78 -7.85 26.31
C GLY A 80 10.19 -8.44 26.14
N ASP A 81 10.45 -9.12 25.03
CA ASP A 81 11.66 -9.89 24.85
C ASP A 81 12.75 -9.06 24.16
N ARG A 82 13.96 -9.09 24.74
CA ARG A 82 15.15 -8.41 24.22
C ARG A 82 15.73 -9.10 22.98
N THR A 83 15.28 -10.32 22.68
CA THR A 83 15.75 -11.15 21.56
C THR A 83 14.79 -11.24 20.38
N VAL A 84 13.51 -10.90 20.58
CA VAL A 84 12.58 -10.72 19.45
C VAL A 84 12.87 -9.34 18.89
N GLY A 85 13.42 -9.29 17.68
CA GLY A 85 13.67 -8.03 16.99
C GLY A 85 12.42 -7.17 16.86
N ARG A 86 12.58 -5.99 16.25
CA ARG A 86 11.52 -5.02 16.01
C ARG A 86 10.20 -5.67 15.57
N PRO A 87 9.04 -5.16 16.01
CA PRO A 87 7.76 -5.67 15.52
C PRO A 87 7.74 -5.56 13.99
N THR A 88 7.62 -6.70 13.32
CA THR A 88 7.47 -6.78 11.86
C THR A 88 6.14 -7.42 11.56
N ALA A 89 5.32 -6.78 10.72
CA ALA A 89 4.16 -7.46 10.21
C ALA A 89 4.55 -8.58 9.23
N PRO A 90 3.70 -9.62 9.11
CA PRO A 90 3.76 -10.54 7.98
C PRO A 90 3.76 -9.72 6.66
N PRO A 91 4.81 -9.83 5.83
CA PRO A 91 4.95 -9.00 4.63
C PRO A 91 3.80 -9.16 3.64
N ASP A 92 3.28 -10.38 3.52
CA ASP A 92 2.24 -10.80 2.60
C ASP A 92 0.93 -10.04 2.79
N VAL A 93 0.44 -9.91 4.03
CA VAL A 93 -0.85 -9.27 4.32
C VAL A 93 -0.87 -7.80 3.89
N PHE A 94 0.21 -7.07 4.16
CA PHE A 94 0.28 -5.65 3.84
C PHE A 94 0.64 -5.38 2.38
N GLN A 95 1.40 -6.28 1.74
CA GLN A 95 1.59 -6.26 0.29
C GLN A 95 0.28 -6.52 -0.45
N ASP A 96 -0.48 -7.54 -0.06
CA ASP A 96 -1.77 -7.85 -0.67
C ASP A 96 -2.79 -6.73 -0.47
N PHE A 97 -2.79 -6.11 0.73
CA PHE A 97 -3.56 -4.90 0.97
C PHE A 97 -3.18 -3.78 -0.02
N GLY A 98 -1.90 -3.41 -0.09
CA GLY A 98 -1.43 -2.38 -1.01
C GLY A 98 -1.72 -2.67 -2.48
N ARG A 99 -1.63 -3.94 -2.88
CA ARG A 99 -1.99 -4.41 -4.22
C ARG A 99 -3.48 -4.23 -4.50
N GLY A 100 -4.34 -4.60 -3.55
CA GLY A 100 -5.78 -4.38 -3.64
C GLY A 100 -6.12 -2.90 -3.78
N GLU A 101 -5.42 -2.04 -3.06
CA GLU A 101 -5.64 -0.59 -3.16
C GLU A 101 -5.28 0.00 -4.52
N GLY A 102 -4.16 -0.45 -5.10
CA GLY A 102 -3.77 -0.07 -6.47
C GLY A 102 -4.79 -0.51 -7.52
N LEU A 103 -5.29 -1.75 -7.41
CA LEU A 103 -6.29 -2.30 -8.34
C LEU A 103 -7.64 -1.57 -8.28
N ASN A 104 -8.01 -1.03 -7.11
CA ASN A 104 -9.25 -0.27 -6.91
C ASN A 104 -9.08 1.23 -7.20
N GLY A 105 -7.94 1.65 -7.78
CA GLY A 105 -7.71 3.02 -8.20
C GLY A 105 -7.48 4.03 -7.06
N ARG A 106 -7.17 3.56 -5.85
CA ARG A 106 -6.82 4.47 -4.75
C ARG A 106 -5.47 5.13 -5.05
N SER A 107 -5.31 6.41 -4.70
CA SER A 107 -4.01 7.07 -4.78
C SER A 107 -3.11 6.67 -3.61
N LEU A 108 -1.79 6.65 -3.85
CA LEU A 108 -0.82 6.42 -2.79
C LEU A 108 -0.92 7.48 -1.67
N ASP A 109 -1.22 8.73 -2.01
CA ASP A 109 -1.42 9.81 -1.05
C ASP A 109 -2.60 9.55 -0.11
N ALA A 110 -3.72 9.05 -0.64
CA ALA A 110 -4.89 8.69 0.16
C ALA A 110 -4.59 7.51 1.09
N LEU A 111 -3.83 6.53 0.61
CA LEU A 111 -3.34 5.42 1.42
C LEU A 111 -2.47 5.93 2.60
N GLN A 112 -1.49 6.79 2.34
CA GLN A 112 -0.63 7.36 3.39
C GLN A 112 -1.40 8.26 4.38
N ALA A 113 -2.38 9.04 3.90
CA ALA A 113 -3.23 9.85 4.75
C ALA A 113 -4.06 8.99 5.71
N THR A 114 -4.57 7.86 5.23
CA THR A 114 -5.32 6.87 6.01
C THR A 114 -4.47 6.29 7.15
N TYR A 115 -3.21 5.92 6.86
CA TYR A 115 -2.26 5.48 7.90
C TYR A 115 -2.01 6.54 8.96
N ARG A 116 -1.75 7.80 8.57
CA ARG A 116 -1.54 8.91 9.52
C ARG A 116 -2.76 9.16 10.41
N MET A 117 -3.97 8.95 9.90
CA MET A 117 -5.21 9.04 10.68
C MET A 117 -5.28 7.91 11.71
N GLY A 118 -5.15 6.65 11.26
CA GLY A 118 -5.23 5.47 12.13
C GLY A 118 -4.21 5.51 13.26
N VAL A 119 -2.99 5.98 12.97
CA VAL A 119 -1.91 6.10 13.98
C VAL A 119 -2.21 7.16 15.02
N ARG A 120 -2.71 8.34 14.62
CA ARG A 120 -3.11 9.37 15.59
C ARG A 120 -4.20 8.87 16.54
N MET A 121 -5.18 8.15 16.01
CA MET A 121 -6.28 7.60 16.82
C MET A 121 -5.79 6.47 17.74
N ALA A 122 -4.97 5.55 17.23
CA ALA A 122 -4.37 4.49 18.02
C ALA A 122 -3.49 5.04 19.13
N TRP A 123 -2.65 6.03 18.82
CA TRP A 123 -1.81 6.69 19.79
C TRP A 123 -2.62 7.39 20.88
N ARG A 124 -3.68 8.13 20.52
CA ARG A 124 -4.57 8.76 21.50
C ARG A 124 -5.12 7.72 22.49
N ARG A 125 -5.58 6.57 21.98
CA ARG A 125 -6.11 5.50 22.83
C ARG A 125 -5.03 4.90 23.74
N PHE A 126 -3.84 4.63 23.21
CA PHE A 126 -2.73 4.12 24.01
C PHE A 126 -2.28 5.12 25.08
N ALA A 127 -2.27 6.42 24.79
CA ALA A 127 -1.98 7.46 25.76
C ALA A 127 -3.02 7.48 26.89
N GLU A 128 -4.32 7.37 26.58
CA GLU A 128 -5.39 7.27 27.58
C GLU A 128 -5.22 6.05 28.50
N ILE A 129 -4.90 4.89 27.92
CA ILE A 129 -4.64 3.66 28.70
C ILE A 129 -3.40 3.83 29.57
N GLY A 130 -2.30 4.37 29.02
CA GLY A 130 -1.05 4.59 29.73
C GLY A 130 -1.22 5.54 30.92
N GLN A 131 -1.98 6.63 30.74
CA GLN A 131 -2.33 7.55 31.82
C GLN A 131 -3.16 6.87 32.91
N ARG A 132 -4.18 6.09 32.54
CA ARG A 132 -5.04 5.36 33.51
C ARG A 132 -4.27 4.33 34.34
N LEU A 133 -3.13 3.86 33.85
CA LEU A 133 -2.27 2.88 34.52
C LEU A 133 -1.02 3.49 35.16
N ASP A 134 -0.92 4.82 35.18
CA ASP A 134 0.25 5.57 35.68
C ASP A 134 1.58 5.11 35.05
N ILE A 135 1.56 4.78 33.75
CA ILE A 135 2.79 4.43 33.02
C ILE A 135 3.66 5.68 32.90
N PRO A 136 4.95 5.61 33.27
CA PRO A 136 5.85 6.75 33.19
C PRO A 136 5.92 7.34 31.78
N PRO A 137 5.88 8.69 31.61
CA PRO A 137 5.98 9.32 30.30
C PRO A 137 7.18 8.87 29.44
N PRO A 138 8.41 8.68 29.99
CA PRO A 138 9.52 8.17 29.20
C PRO A 138 9.26 6.79 28.55
N ALA A 139 8.52 5.92 29.24
CA ALA A 139 8.12 4.63 28.68
C ALA A 139 7.09 4.80 27.55
N MET A 140 6.18 5.75 27.68
CA MET A 140 5.22 6.09 26.63
C MET A 140 5.91 6.71 25.40
N TYR A 141 6.98 7.49 25.57
CA TYR A 141 7.75 8.01 24.43
C TYR A 141 8.42 6.90 23.64
N GLU A 142 9.07 5.95 24.31
CA GLU A 142 9.65 4.77 23.65
C GLU A 142 8.58 3.95 22.93
N LEU A 143 7.38 3.84 23.51
CA LEU A 143 6.25 3.17 22.88
C LEU A 143 5.82 3.86 21.58
N VAL A 144 5.83 5.20 21.55
CA VAL A 144 5.46 5.95 20.33
C VAL A 144 6.50 5.72 19.23
N ASP A 145 7.79 5.75 19.57
CA ASP A 145 8.87 5.53 18.60
C ASP A 145 8.80 4.12 18.02
N ALA A 146 8.58 3.11 18.87
CA ALA A 146 8.37 1.73 18.42
C ALA A 146 7.10 1.59 17.55
N GLY A 147 6.06 2.35 17.84
CA GLY A 147 4.83 2.40 17.05
C GLY A 147 5.03 2.99 15.66
N TYR A 148 5.78 4.08 15.55
CA TYR A 148 6.13 4.69 14.26
C TYR A 148 7.01 3.76 13.42
N GLU A 149 8.03 3.14 14.03
CA GLU A 149 8.89 2.19 13.33
C GLU A 149 8.10 0.97 12.82
N TYR A 150 7.18 0.44 13.63
CA TYR A 150 6.28 -0.63 13.19
C TYR A 150 5.43 -0.20 11.99
N LEU A 151 4.81 0.99 12.10
CA LEU A 151 3.99 1.57 11.04
C LEU A 151 4.76 1.74 9.74
N ASP A 152 5.98 2.27 9.81
CA ASP A 152 6.83 2.48 8.63
C ASP A 152 7.08 1.15 7.91
N GLY A 153 7.28 0.07 8.67
CA GLY A 153 7.34 -1.29 8.13
C GLY A 153 6.05 -1.70 7.41
N LEU A 154 4.87 -1.43 7.99
CA LEU A 154 3.57 -1.72 7.34
C LEU A 154 3.41 -0.95 6.03
N VAL A 155 3.72 0.35 6.08
CA VAL A 155 3.58 1.27 4.95
C VAL A 155 4.51 0.86 3.82
N ASP A 156 5.77 0.51 4.10
CA ASP A 156 6.72 0.03 3.09
C ASP A 156 6.17 -1.22 2.36
N GLN A 157 5.62 -2.19 3.10
CA GLN A 157 5.02 -3.38 2.47
C GLN A 157 3.80 -3.04 1.60
N SER A 158 2.93 -2.15 2.06
CA SER A 158 1.78 -1.70 1.25
C SER A 158 2.19 -0.86 0.04
N VAL A 159 3.20 -0.01 0.15
CA VAL A 159 3.76 0.74 -0.99
C VAL A 159 4.35 -0.22 -2.03
N ARG A 160 5.07 -1.26 -1.60
CA ARG A 160 5.59 -2.30 -2.51
C ARG A 160 4.47 -3.02 -3.25
N GLY A 161 3.44 -3.48 -2.54
CA GLY A 161 2.28 -4.14 -3.13
C GLY A 161 1.53 -3.24 -4.12
N TYR A 162 1.38 -1.96 -3.80
CA TYR A 162 0.81 -0.94 -4.67
C TYR A 162 1.63 -0.75 -5.94
N ALA A 163 2.95 -0.56 -5.80
CA ALA A 163 3.87 -0.36 -6.91
C ALA A 163 3.89 -1.56 -7.86
N GLU A 164 3.86 -2.78 -7.31
CA GLU A 164 3.71 -4.00 -8.11
C GLU A 164 2.40 -4.04 -8.90
N ALA A 165 1.27 -3.68 -8.27
CA ALA A 165 -0.03 -3.63 -8.94
C ALA A 165 -0.02 -2.60 -10.08
N ALA A 166 0.49 -1.40 -9.82
CA ALA A 166 0.62 -0.34 -10.81
C ALA A 166 1.53 -0.76 -11.98
N ALA A 167 2.67 -1.39 -11.70
CA ALA A 167 3.59 -1.89 -12.71
C ALA A 167 2.93 -2.99 -13.57
N ARG A 168 2.20 -3.93 -12.96
CA ARG A 168 1.46 -4.96 -13.70
C ARG A 168 0.36 -4.36 -14.58
N GLN A 169 -0.39 -3.37 -14.07
CA GLN A 169 -1.44 -2.71 -14.84
C GLN A 169 -0.86 -1.92 -16.03
N ALA A 170 0.25 -1.22 -15.83
CA ALA A 170 0.97 -0.54 -16.91
C ALA A 170 1.49 -1.54 -17.96
N GLY A 171 2.08 -2.65 -17.52
CA GLY A 171 2.56 -3.72 -18.41
C GLY A 171 1.43 -4.38 -19.20
N GLU A 172 0.28 -4.64 -18.58
CA GLU A 172 -0.88 -5.21 -19.25
C GLU A 172 -1.48 -4.24 -20.27
N ARG A 173 -1.58 -2.94 -19.93
CA ARG A 173 -2.01 -1.90 -20.87
C ARG A 173 -1.10 -1.86 -22.10
N LEU A 174 0.22 -1.86 -21.91
CA LEU A 174 1.20 -1.91 -23.01
C LEU A 174 1.06 -3.19 -23.84
N ARG A 175 0.80 -4.35 -23.21
CA ARG A 175 0.57 -5.62 -23.92
C ARG A 175 -0.71 -5.59 -24.76
N LEU A 176 -1.81 -5.05 -24.23
CA LEU A 176 -3.07 -4.89 -24.97
C LEU A 176 -2.91 -3.91 -26.13
N GLN A 177 -2.20 -2.80 -25.91
CA GLN A 177 -1.87 -1.84 -26.93
C GLN A 177 -1.06 -2.46 -28.07
N ARG A 178 -0.05 -3.27 -27.76
CA ARG A 178 0.71 -4.02 -28.77
C ARG A 178 -0.17 -4.96 -29.59
N ARG A 179 -1.04 -5.73 -28.94
CA ARG A 179 -2.00 -6.61 -29.64
C ARG A 179 -2.97 -5.86 -30.55
N LEU A 180 -3.31 -4.63 -30.22
CA LEU A 180 -4.11 -3.75 -31.08
C LEU A 180 -3.29 -3.27 -32.28
N MET A 181 -2.06 -2.79 -32.06
CA MET A 181 -1.16 -2.40 -33.15
C MET A 181 -0.82 -3.57 -34.08
N ASP A 182 -0.55 -4.75 -33.54
CA ASP A 182 -0.30 -5.96 -34.33
C ASP A 182 -1.51 -6.37 -35.17
N LEU A 183 -2.73 -6.13 -34.68
CA LEU A 183 -3.95 -6.32 -35.46
C LEU A 183 -4.03 -5.29 -36.59
N MET A 184 -3.86 -4.00 -36.31
CA MET A 184 -3.93 -2.94 -37.31
C MET A 184 -2.85 -3.04 -38.40
N LEU A 185 -1.66 -3.50 -38.04
CA LEU A 185 -0.49 -3.55 -38.91
C LEU A 185 -0.30 -4.91 -39.58
N ALA A 186 -1.20 -5.88 -39.37
CA ALA A 186 -1.10 -7.18 -40.02
C ALA A 186 -1.33 -7.05 -41.54
N GLU A 187 -0.43 -7.61 -42.35
CA GLU A 187 -0.53 -7.53 -43.82
C GLU A 187 -1.77 -8.26 -44.37
N HIS A 188 -2.21 -9.34 -43.70
CA HIS A 188 -3.32 -10.17 -44.14
C HIS A 188 -4.20 -10.54 -42.96
N HIS A 189 -5.51 -10.40 -43.18
CA HIS A 189 -6.53 -10.66 -42.18
C HIS A 189 -7.43 -11.80 -42.64
N ARG A 190 -7.73 -12.75 -41.74
CA ARG A 190 -8.73 -13.81 -42.01
C ARG A 190 -10.13 -13.24 -41.71
N GLY A 191 -10.67 -12.44 -42.62
CA GLY A 191 -11.96 -11.79 -42.48
C GLY A 191 -11.86 -10.31 -42.08
N ASP A 192 -13.01 -9.69 -41.82
CA ASP A 192 -13.11 -8.29 -41.40
C ASP A 192 -12.65 -8.12 -39.93
N PRO A 193 -11.58 -7.35 -39.65
CA PRO A 193 -11.12 -7.12 -38.28
C PRO A 193 -11.93 -6.11 -37.47
N SER A 194 -12.91 -5.42 -38.05
CA SER A 194 -13.54 -4.25 -37.43
C SER A 194 -14.03 -4.51 -36.00
N ASP A 195 -14.78 -5.61 -35.78
CA ASP A 195 -15.26 -5.99 -34.44
C ASP A 195 -14.11 -6.23 -33.45
N ALA A 196 -13.03 -6.88 -33.89
CA ALA A 196 -11.87 -7.19 -33.06
C ALA A 196 -11.00 -5.94 -32.77
N LEU A 197 -10.97 -4.98 -33.70
CA LEU A 197 -10.34 -3.68 -33.50
C LEU A 197 -11.11 -2.88 -32.46
N ASP A 198 -12.43 -2.77 -32.62
CA ASP A 198 -13.30 -2.06 -31.69
C ASP A 198 -13.22 -2.64 -30.27
N GLU A 199 -13.27 -3.98 -30.14
CA GLU A 199 -13.14 -4.64 -28.84
C GLU A 199 -11.78 -4.33 -28.17
N ARG A 200 -10.67 -4.41 -28.93
CA ARG A 200 -9.32 -4.20 -28.39
C ARG A 200 -9.03 -2.72 -28.09
N ALA A 201 -9.55 -1.82 -28.91
CA ALA A 201 -9.48 -0.38 -28.71
C ALA A 201 -10.25 0.03 -27.46
N ALA A 202 -11.47 -0.49 -27.28
CA ALA A 202 -12.29 -0.25 -26.10
C ALA A 202 -11.59 -0.69 -24.79
N ARG A 203 -10.90 -1.84 -24.80
CA ARG A 203 -10.16 -2.35 -23.62
C ARG A 203 -9.06 -1.42 -23.11
N ILE A 204 -8.50 -0.55 -23.95
CA ILE A 204 -7.47 0.42 -23.57
C ILE A 204 -7.98 1.87 -23.61
N GLY A 205 -9.26 2.08 -23.95
CA GLY A 205 -9.87 3.40 -24.09
C GLY A 205 -9.31 4.21 -25.27
N TRP A 206 -8.83 3.53 -26.32
CA TRP A 206 -8.34 4.21 -27.52
C TRP A 206 -9.52 4.48 -28.46
N PRO A 207 -9.80 5.75 -28.84
CA PRO A 207 -10.84 6.04 -29.81
C PRO A 207 -10.37 5.60 -31.19
N VAL A 208 -11.11 4.68 -31.83
CA VAL A 208 -10.78 4.18 -33.16
C VAL A 208 -11.00 5.30 -34.19
N PRO A 209 -9.96 5.80 -34.87
CA PRO A 209 -10.11 6.84 -35.88
C PRO A 209 -10.45 6.24 -37.25
N GLU A 210 -11.04 7.03 -38.15
CA GLU A 210 -11.28 6.62 -39.54
C GLU A 210 -9.99 6.31 -40.32
N ARG A 211 -8.88 6.97 -39.93
CA ARG A 211 -7.56 6.80 -40.55
C ARG A 211 -6.47 6.84 -39.49
N VAL A 212 -5.48 5.97 -39.67
CA VAL A 212 -4.27 5.91 -38.83
C VAL A 212 -3.03 6.17 -39.68
N ALA A 213 -1.95 6.64 -39.05
CA ALA A 213 -0.65 6.77 -39.69
C ALA A 213 0.38 5.99 -38.87
N ALA A 214 1.09 5.04 -39.50
CA ALA A 214 2.09 4.23 -38.80
C ALA A 214 3.50 4.77 -39.07
N GLY A 215 4.30 4.93 -38.00
CA GLY A 215 5.70 5.33 -38.05
C GLY A 215 6.60 4.32 -37.35
N VAL A 216 7.78 4.05 -37.91
CA VAL A 216 8.84 3.30 -37.24
C VAL A 216 9.86 4.30 -36.71
N LEU A 217 10.13 4.26 -35.41
CA LEU A 217 11.06 5.17 -34.75
C LEU A 217 12.46 4.57 -34.73
N VAL A 218 13.47 5.45 -34.76
CA VAL A 218 14.85 5.07 -34.45
C VAL A 218 14.92 4.75 -32.96
N ARG A 219 15.39 3.55 -32.61
CA ARG A 219 15.47 3.10 -31.22
C ARG A 219 16.36 4.06 -30.40
N PRO A 220 15.83 4.75 -29.38
CA PRO A 220 16.65 5.54 -28.49
C PRO A 220 17.49 4.62 -27.59
N ALA A 221 18.47 5.18 -26.85
CA ALA A 221 19.28 4.41 -25.90
C ALA A 221 18.37 3.59 -24.95
N ARG A 222 18.83 2.42 -24.48
CA ARG A 222 18.03 1.54 -23.60
C ARG A 222 17.47 2.22 -22.35
N GLU A 223 18.12 3.27 -21.88
CA GLU A 223 17.74 4.05 -20.70
C GLU A 223 16.77 5.21 -21.02
N ALA A 224 16.42 5.40 -22.30
CA ALA A 224 15.55 6.49 -22.71
C ALA A 224 14.11 6.26 -22.24
N VAL A 225 13.58 7.27 -21.55
CA VAL A 225 12.17 7.31 -21.15
C VAL A 225 11.30 7.50 -22.38
N ALA A 226 10.21 6.75 -22.48
CA ALA A 226 9.24 6.91 -23.55
C ALA A 226 8.69 8.36 -23.58
N PRO A 227 8.62 9.01 -24.75
CA PRO A 227 8.09 10.36 -24.86
C PRO A 227 6.60 10.40 -24.46
N ALA A 228 6.18 11.52 -23.89
CA ALA A 228 4.76 11.78 -23.69
C ALA A 228 4.08 11.92 -25.06
N VAL A 229 3.06 11.10 -25.32
CA VAL A 229 2.27 11.13 -26.56
C VAL A 229 0.82 11.49 -26.26
N GLY A 230 0.12 12.06 -27.24
CA GLY A 230 -1.29 12.42 -27.10
C GLY A 230 -2.20 11.19 -26.93
N GLN A 231 -3.42 11.39 -26.40
CA GLN A 231 -4.34 10.28 -26.09
C GLN A 231 -4.77 9.44 -27.31
N GLY A 232 -4.62 9.96 -28.53
CA GLY A 232 -4.90 9.23 -29.77
C GLY A 232 -3.71 8.44 -30.33
N VAL A 233 -2.53 8.51 -29.71
CA VAL A 233 -1.30 7.90 -30.24
C VAL A 233 -0.99 6.62 -29.48
N LEU A 234 -0.76 5.53 -30.21
CA LEU A 234 -0.24 4.28 -29.68
C LEU A 234 1.27 4.25 -29.90
N LEU A 235 2.05 4.01 -28.85
CA LEU A 235 3.51 3.92 -28.89
C LEU A 235 4.00 2.58 -28.30
N ASP A 236 4.77 1.80 -29.08
CA ASP A 236 5.50 0.62 -28.59
C ASP A 236 7.01 0.83 -28.73
N MET A 237 7.69 0.94 -27.58
CA MET A 237 9.14 1.08 -27.48
C MET A 237 9.87 -0.26 -27.24
N GLU A 238 9.14 -1.32 -26.89
CA GLU A 238 9.69 -2.61 -26.49
C GLU A 238 10.11 -3.47 -27.70
N HIS A 239 9.52 -3.23 -28.88
CA HIS A 239 9.91 -3.88 -30.12
C HIS A 239 11.34 -3.53 -30.57
N GLU A 240 12.00 -4.45 -31.29
CA GLU A 240 13.32 -4.20 -31.90
C GLU A 240 13.36 -2.95 -32.77
N ARG A 241 12.24 -2.69 -33.45
CA ARG A 241 11.97 -1.46 -34.19
C ARG A 241 10.76 -0.79 -33.54
N PRO A 242 10.96 0.19 -32.64
CA PRO A 242 9.87 0.89 -31.99
C PRO A 242 8.88 1.47 -33.00
N ARG A 243 7.59 1.46 -32.66
CA ARG A 243 6.50 1.83 -33.57
C ARG A 243 5.58 2.82 -32.91
N MET A 244 5.01 3.71 -33.71
CA MET A 244 3.88 4.53 -33.32
C MET A 244 2.76 4.43 -34.34
N VAL A 245 1.52 4.50 -33.87
CA VAL A 245 0.28 4.59 -34.67
C VAL A 245 -0.54 5.77 -34.19
#